data_AF-A0A6N1XIB2-F1
#
_entry.id   AF-A0A6N1XIB2-F1
#
_cell.length_a   1.000
_cell.length_b   1.000
_cell.length_c   1.000
_cell.angle_alpha   90.00
_cell.angle_beta   90.00
_cell.angle_gamma   90.00
#
_symmetry.space_group_name_H-M   'P 1'
#
loop_
_entity.id
_entity.type
_entity.pdbx_description
1 polymer ?
#
loop_
_entity_poly.entity_id
_entity_poly.type
_entity_poly.pdbx_seq_one_letter_code
_entity_poly.pdbx_strand_id
1 'polypeptide(L)'
;MTPLPQELIAGLLNDGHKPIFLLGAGASVSSGVPLAGQLVESIAKFAYCKTTARVFDDPTLMRSDWYGWLEQRPWFNRAALPADLYPTAVEALLQPSSIRKEFFQSILRRALEPSPGYQRLVNLMAKRSITTVLTTNFDDLVARTVKVSAQLAIVMRLRTYP
;
A
#
# COMPACT_ATOMS: atom_id res chain seq x y z
N MET A 1 11.40 -11.07 -13.93
CA MET A 1 12.48 -10.07 -13.73
C MET A 1 13.47 -10.68 -12.76
N THR A 2 14.69 -10.96 -13.21
CA THR A 2 15.73 -11.56 -12.34
C THR A 2 16.17 -10.49 -11.33
N PRO A 3 16.23 -10.79 -10.02
CA PRO A 3 16.72 -9.84 -9.04
C PRO A 3 18.18 -9.47 -9.35
N LEU A 4 18.52 -8.20 -9.18
CA LEU A 4 19.90 -7.76 -9.33
C LEU A 4 20.77 -8.45 -8.27
N PRO A 5 22.02 -8.84 -8.60
CA PRO A 5 22.96 -9.35 -7.62
C PRO A 5 23.15 -8.35 -6.46
N GLN A 6 23.23 -8.85 -5.23
CA GLN A 6 23.37 -8.00 -4.05
C GLN A 6 24.64 -7.14 -4.09
N GLU A 7 25.72 -7.67 -4.68
CA GLU A 7 27.00 -6.97 -4.84
C GLU A 7 26.85 -5.73 -5.72
N LEU A 8 26.06 -5.81 -6.78
CA LEU A 8 25.80 -4.67 -7.66
C LEU A 8 24.99 -3.59 -6.94
N ILE A 9 24.00 -3.99 -6.14
CA ILE A 9 23.21 -3.05 -5.32
C ILE A 9 24.13 -2.35 -4.30
N ALA A 10 25.05 -3.10 -3.68
CA ALA A 10 26.01 -2.54 -2.73
C ALA A 10 26.96 -1.53 -3.42
N GLY A 11 27.48 -1.86 -4.61
CA GLY A 11 28.28 -0.93 -5.41
C GLY A 11 27.53 0.36 -5.73
N LEU A 12 26.28 0.25 -6.21
CA LEU A 12 25.41 1.40 -6.49
C LEU A 12 25.17 2.30 -5.27
N LEU A 13 25.25 1.78 -4.05
CA LEU A 13 25.05 2.54 -2.81
C LEU A 13 26.34 3.13 -2.23
N ASN A 14 27.50 2.58 -2.61
CA ASN A 14 28.80 2.92 -2.02
C ASN A 14 29.72 3.72 -2.98
N ASP A 15 29.55 3.58 -4.30
CA ASP A 15 30.46 4.17 -5.30
C ASP A 15 30.12 5.64 -5.64
N GLY A 16 29.49 6.35 -4.70
CA GLY A 16 29.11 7.77 -4.88
C GLY A 16 27.94 8.00 -5.85
N HIS A 17 27.38 6.94 -6.44
CA HIS A 17 26.13 7.03 -7.18
C HIS A 17 24.98 7.47 -6.27
N LYS A 18 24.02 8.22 -6.81
CA LYS A 18 22.85 8.73 -6.08
C LYS A 18 21.57 8.14 -6.68
N PRO A 19 21.32 6.82 -6.49
CA PRO A 19 20.15 6.18 -7.06
C PRO A 19 18.86 6.78 -6.52
N ILE A 20 17.81 6.73 -7.35
CA ILE A 20 16.44 7.04 -6.97
C ILE A 20 15.76 5.73 -6.59
N PHE A 21 15.16 5.68 -5.41
CA PHE A 21 14.35 4.53 -5.00
C PHE A 21 12.89 4.81 -5.34
N LEU A 22 12.24 3.87 -6.04
CA LEU A 22 10.80 3.88 -6.28
C LEU A 22 10.14 2.77 -5.47
N LEU A 23 9.29 3.14 -4.52
CA LEU A 23 8.58 2.22 -3.64
C LEU A 23 7.11 2.10 -4.07
N GLY A 24 6.63 0.86 -4.10
CA GLY A 24 5.21 0.54 -4.22
C GLY A 24 4.68 -0.15 -2.97
N ALA A 25 3.44 -0.62 -3.00
CA ALA A 25 2.75 -1.18 -1.83
C ALA A 25 3.49 -2.38 -1.23
N GLY A 26 4.27 -3.10 -2.05
CA GLY A 26 5.16 -4.19 -1.62
C GLY A 26 6.13 -3.80 -0.49
N ALA A 27 6.61 -2.55 -0.45
CA ALA A 27 7.50 -2.07 0.61
C ALA A 27 6.79 -2.00 1.98
N SER A 28 5.46 -1.90 1.99
CA SER A 28 4.63 -1.72 3.18
C SER A 28 3.92 -3.00 3.64
N VAL A 29 4.05 -4.13 2.92
CA VAL A 29 3.33 -5.39 3.25
C VAL A 29 3.67 -5.89 4.65
N SER A 30 4.96 -5.89 5.02
CA SER A 30 5.41 -6.28 6.37
C SER A 30 4.96 -5.30 7.47
N SER A 31 4.45 -4.12 7.10
CA SER A 31 3.82 -3.15 8.00
C SER A 31 2.29 -3.23 7.97
N GLY A 32 1.72 -4.30 7.39
CA GLY A 32 0.29 -4.55 7.38
C GLY A 32 -0.50 -3.80 6.31
N VAL A 33 0.16 -3.10 5.38
CA VAL A 33 -0.53 -2.47 4.24
C VAL A 33 -0.83 -3.56 3.20
N PRO A 34 -2.11 -3.75 2.82
CA PRO A 34 -2.50 -4.81 1.90
C PRO A 34 -2.04 -4.53 0.46
N LEU A 35 -1.76 -5.60 -0.29
CA LEU A 35 -1.54 -5.55 -1.73
C LEU A 35 -2.85 -5.35 -2.50
N ALA A 36 -2.75 -4.94 -3.77
CA ALA A 36 -3.90 -4.70 -4.65
C ALA A 36 -4.90 -5.88 -4.69
N GLY A 37 -4.41 -7.12 -4.78
CA GLY A 37 -5.29 -8.30 -4.76
C GLY A 37 -6.04 -8.49 -3.43
N GLN A 38 -5.39 -8.22 -2.30
CA GLN A 38 -6.02 -8.25 -0.98
C GLN A 38 -7.02 -7.10 -0.80
N LEU A 39 -6.75 -5.95 -1.43
CA LEU A 39 -7.66 -4.81 -1.45
C LEU A 39 -8.93 -5.13 -2.23
N VAL A 40 -8.89 -5.89 -3.33
CA VAL A 40 -10.13 -6.28 -4.06
C VAL A 40 -11.10 -7.03 -3.15
N GLU A 41 -10.62 -8.02 -2.40
CA GLU A 41 -11.45 -8.74 -1.42
C GLU A 41 -11.97 -7.81 -0.32
N SER A 42 -11.13 -6.90 0.18
CA SER A 42 -11.52 -5.93 1.20
C SER A 42 -12.57 -4.93 0.69
N ILE A 43 -12.44 -4.47 -0.56
CA ILE A 43 -13.39 -3.58 -1.23
C ILE A 43 -14.74 -4.29 -1.39
N ALA A 44 -14.72 -5.53 -1.85
CA ALA A 44 -15.93 -6.31 -2.03
C ALA A 44 -16.66 -6.55 -0.70
N LYS A 45 -15.93 -6.94 0.35
CA LYS A 45 -16.46 -7.07 1.71
C LYS A 45 -17.05 -5.73 2.20
N PHE A 46 -16.33 -4.63 2.03
CA PHE A 46 -16.77 -3.30 2.47
C PHE A 46 -18.05 -2.86 1.75
N ALA A 47 -18.11 -3.02 0.44
CA ALA A 47 -19.29 -2.68 -0.36
C ALA A 47 -20.48 -3.57 0.02
N TYR A 48 -20.27 -4.88 0.19
CA TYR A 48 -21.30 -5.79 0.68
C TYR A 48 -21.87 -5.34 2.04
N CYS A 49 -21.01 -5.02 3.00
CA CYS A 49 -21.41 -4.51 4.31
C CYS A 49 -22.30 -3.27 4.20
N LYS A 50 -21.91 -2.30 3.35
CA LYS A 50 -22.70 -1.10 3.09
C LYS A 50 -24.08 -1.42 2.52
N THR A 51 -24.16 -2.35 1.56
CA THR A 51 -25.44 -2.73 0.93
C THR A 51 -26.36 -3.53 1.85
N THR A 52 -25.80 -4.23 2.84
CA THR A 52 -26.54 -5.12 3.76
C THR A 52 -26.67 -4.55 5.17
N ALA A 53 -26.28 -3.28 5.37
CA ALA A 53 -26.24 -2.61 6.67
C ALA A 53 -25.44 -3.39 7.75
N ARG A 54 -24.41 -4.15 7.35
CA ARG A 54 -23.49 -4.83 8.24
C ARG A 54 -22.25 -3.99 8.54
N VAL A 55 -21.57 -4.31 9.63
CA VAL A 55 -20.31 -3.67 10.01
C VAL A 55 -19.14 -4.33 9.27
N PHE A 56 -18.20 -3.53 8.76
CA PHE A 56 -17.05 -4.03 7.98
C PHE A 56 -16.12 -4.95 8.79
N ASP A 57 -15.99 -4.66 10.09
CA ASP A 57 -15.16 -5.41 11.05
C ASP A 57 -15.96 -6.41 11.88
N ASP A 58 -17.16 -6.77 11.43
CA ASP A 58 -17.93 -7.84 12.05
C ASP A 58 -17.13 -9.17 11.99
N PRO A 59 -16.78 -9.77 13.15
CA PRO A 59 -16.02 -11.02 13.20
C PRO A 59 -16.83 -12.23 12.75
N THR A 60 -18.17 -12.12 12.70
CA THR A 60 -19.05 -13.19 12.25
C THR A 60 -19.17 -13.25 10.72
N LEU A 61 -18.74 -12.19 10.02
CA LEU A 61 -18.83 -12.08 8.58
C LEU A 61 -17.74 -12.93 7.90
N MET A 62 -18.17 -14.00 7.25
CA MET A 62 -17.33 -14.95 6.55
C MET A 62 -17.15 -14.59 5.07
N ARG A 63 -16.11 -15.14 4.44
CA ARG A 63 -15.86 -14.95 3.00
C ARG A 63 -17.04 -15.39 2.14
N SER A 64 -17.72 -16.47 2.51
CA SER A 64 -18.90 -16.98 1.80
C SER A 64 -20.05 -15.98 1.72
N ASP A 65 -20.16 -15.06 2.68
CA ASP A 65 -21.29 -14.12 2.75
C ASP A 65 -21.23 -13.07 1.64
N TRP A 66 -20.03 -12.58 1.32
CA TRP A 66 -19.83 -11.49 0.36
C TRP A 66 -19.19 -11.94 -0.96
N TYR A 67 -18.45 -13.05 -0.98
CA TYR A 67 -17.76 -13.49 -2.20
C TYR A 67 -18.74 -13.93 -3.29
N GLY A 68 -19.83 -14.63 -2.92
CA GLY A 68 -20.89 -14.97 -3.88
C GLY A 68 -21.58 -13.72 -4.46
N TRP A 69 -21.72 -12.66 -3.67
CA TRP A 69 -22.23 -11.36 -4.14
C TRP A 69 -21.26 -10.66 -5.11
N LEU A 70 -19.95 -10.78 -4.87
CA LEU A 70 -18.89 -10.30 -5.77
C LEU A 70 -18.91 -11.07 -7.10
N GLU A 71 -19.07 -12.39 -7.07
CA GLU A 71 -19.12 -13.22 -8.28
C GLU A 71 -20.31 -12.89 -9.19
N GLN A 72 -21.37 -12.30 -8.65
CA GLN A 72 -22.53 -11.83 -9.42
C GLN A 72 -22.29 -10.47 -10.09
N ARG A 73 -21.16 -9.80 -9.85
CA ARG A 73 -20.87 -8.50 -10.50
C ARG A 73 -20.49 -8.75 -11.98
N PRO A 74 -21.09 -8.02 -12.95
CA PRO A 74 -20.83 -8.26 -14.38
C PRO A 74 -19.37 -8.12 -14.82
N TRP A 75 -18.58 -7.31 -14.10
CA TRP A 75 -17.17 -7.07 -14.40
C TRP A 75 -16.23 -8.08 -13.71
N PHE A 76 -16.73 -8.89 -12.78
CA PHE A 76 -15.88 -9.79 -12.02
C PHE A 76 -15.47 -10.99 -12.87
N ASN A 77 -14.16 -11.23 -12.98
CA ASN A 77 -13.61 -12.35 -13.71
C ASN A 77 -12.76 -13.21 -12.77
N ARG A 78 -13.26 -14.41 -12.45
CA ARG A 78 -12.57 -15.37 -11.58
C ARG A 78 -11.24 -15.88 -12.15
N ALA A 79 -11.05 -15.82 -13.46
CA ALA A 79 -9.82 -16.24 -14.12
C ALA A 79 -8.74 -15.14 -14.15
N ALA A 80 -9.09 -13.88 -13.85
CA ALA A 80 -8.13 -12.79 -13.77
C ALA A 80 -7.33 -12.86 -12.47
N LEU A 81 -6.11 -12.32 -12.48
CA LEU A 81 -5.37 -12.13 -11.24
C LEU A 81 -6.13 -11.10 -10.38
N PRO A 82 -6.30 -11.32 -9.06
CA PRO A 82 -7.04 -10.38 -8.22
C PRO A 82 -6.49 -8.95 -8.26
N ALA A 83 -5.18 -8.77 -8.44
CA ALA A 83 -4.56 -7.45 -8.55
C ALA A 83 -5.04 -6.69 -9.80
N ASP A 84 -5.33 -7.38 -10.90
CA ASP A 84 -5.78 -6.77 -12.15
C ASP A 84 -7.22 -6.25 -12.06
N LEU A 85 -8.00 -6.81 -11.13
CA LEU A 85 -9.37 -6.39 -10.85
C LEU A 85 -9.43 -5.12 -9.97
N TYR A 86 -8.30 -4.68 -9.41
CA TYR A 86 -8.27 -3.57 -8.45
C TYR A 86 -8.84 -2.25 -8.97
N PRO A 87 -8.45 -1.75 -10.17
CA PRO A 87 -9.00 -0.49 -10.68
C PRO A 87 -10.52 -0.56 -10.83
N THR A 88 -11.01 -1.64 -11.46
CA THR A 88 -12.44 -1.85 -11.69
C THR A 88 -13.21 -2.00 -10.37
N ALA A 89 -12.66 -2.69 -9.37
CA ALA A 89 -13.29 -2.80 -8.05
C ALA A 89 -13.44 -1.43 -7.37
N VAL A 90 -12.41 -0.57 -7.43
CA VAL A 90 -12.47 0.80 -6.91
C VAL A 90 -13.54 1.62 -7.65
N GLU A 91 -13.55 1.56 -8.98
CA GLU A 91 -14.46 2.34 -9.80
C GLU A 91 -15.91 1.89 -9.67
N ALA A 92 -16.16 0.59 -9.58
CA ALA A 92 -17.51 0.04 -9.55
C ALA A 92 -18.12 0.00 -8.13
N LEU A 93 -17.30 -0.19 -7.09
CA LEU A 93 -17.81 -0.45 -5.73
C LEU A 93 -17.54 0.69 -4.74
N LEU A 94 -16.57 1.55 -5.00
CA LEU A 94 -16.23 2.69 -4.12
C LEU A 94 -16.73 4.01 -4.70
N GLN A 95 -18.04 4.07 -4.90
CA GLN A 95 -18.75 5.27 -5.34
C GLN A 95 -19.84 5.65 -4.32
N PRO A 96 -20.08 6.96 -4.13
CA PRO A 96 -19.31 8.10 -4.62
C PRO A 96 -17.94 8.26 -3.93
N SER A 97 -17.17 9.30 -4.27
CA SER A 97 -15.81 9.54 -3.75
C SER A 97 -15.71 9.58 -2.22
N SER A 98 -16.79 9.94 -1.51
CA SER A 98 -16.85 9.89 -0.05
C SER A 98 -16.73 8.46 0.50
N ILE A 99 -17.38 7.48 -0.14
CA ILE A 99 -17.30 6.06 0.22
C ILE A 99 -15.89 5.52 -0.04
N ARG A 100 -15.27 5.95 -1.14
CA ARG A 100 -13.86 5.63 -1.44
C ARG A 100 -12.92 6.13 -0.35
N LYS A 101 -13.08 7.40 0.05
CA LYS A 101 -12.29 8.01 1.11
C LYS A 101 -12.48 7.27 2.42
N GLU A 102 -13.73 6.94 2.79
CA GLU A 102 -14.05 6.18 3.99
C GLU A 102 -13.34 4.82 4.00
N PHE A 103 -13.42 4.08 2.90
CA PHE A 103 -12.76 2.78 2.76
C PHE A 103 -11.24 2.91 2.97
N PHE A 104 -10.55 3.76 2.21
CA PHE A 104 -9.09 3.88 2.34
C PHE A 104 -8.67 4.39 3.71
N GLN A 105 -9.45 5.28 4.35
CA GLN A 105 -9.20 5.67 5.73
C GLN A 105 -9.33 4.49 6.71
N SER A 106 -10.31 3.60 6.52
CA SER A 106 -10.44 2.39 7.35
C SER A 106 -9.26 1.43 7.20
N ILE A 107 -8.70 1.33 5.99
CA ILE A 107 -7.52 0.49 5.71
C ILE A 107 -6.26 1.13 6.29
N LEU A 108 -6.02 2.41 6.01
CA LEU A 108 -4.80 3.11 6.47
C LEU A 108 -4.69 3.17 8.00
N ARG A 109 -5.82 3.28 8.71
CA ARG A 109 -5.83 3.21 10.20
C ARG A 109 -5.36 1.88 10.76
N ARG A 110 -5.32 0.82 9.95
CA ARG A 110 -4.83 -0.52 10.36
C ARG A 110 -3.36 -0.73 10.06
N ALA A 111 -2.72 0.16 9.31
CA ALA A 111 -1.29 0.08 9.05
C ALA A 111 -0.54 0.11 10.40
N LEU A 112 0.35 -0.85 10.58
CA LEU A 112 1.06 -1.08 11.82
C LEU A 112 2.35 -0.24 11.87
N GLU A 113 3.26 -0.60 12.76
CA GLU A 113 4.57 0.02 12.86
C GLU A 113 5.41 -0.14 11.57
N PRO A 114 6.25 0.85 11.25
CA PRO A 114 7.18 0.73 10.13
C PRO A 114 8.08 -0.50 10.29
N SER A 115 8.19 -1.28 9.23
CA SER A 115 9.03 -2.47 9.22
C SER A 115 10.52 -2.09 9.34
N PRO A 116 11.40 -3.03 9.74
CA PRO A 116 12.85 -2.80 9.75
C PRO A 116 13.41 -2.34 8.38
N GLY A 117 12.73 -2.65 7.28
CA GLY A 117 13.09 -2.17 5.94
C GLY A 117 13.03 -0.63 5.84
N TYR A 118 12.03 0.00 6.44
CA TYR A 118 11.95 1.46 6.50
C TYR A 118 13.08 2.06 7.34
N GLN A 119 13.46 1.42 8.44
CA GLN A 119 14.61 1.87 9.23
C GLN A 119 15.92 1.81 8.42
N ARG A 120 16.13 0.74 7.64
CA ARG A 120 17.29 0.63 6.75
C ARG A 120 17.28 1.69 5.65
N LEU A 121 16.12 1.97 5.08
CA LEU A 121 15.94 3.05 4.10
C LEU A 121 16.36 4.40 4.69
N VAL A 122 15.85 4.74 5.88
CA VAL A 122 16.19 5.99 6.58
C VAL A 122 17.69 6.06 6.89
N ASN A 123 18.33 4.95 7.26
CA ASN A 123 19.78 4.91 7.49
C ASN A 123 20.58 5.17 6.19
N LEU A 124 20.13 4.65 5.05
CA LEU A 124 20.75 4.94 3.74
C LEU A 124 20.58 6.41 3.35
N MET A 125 19.44 7.02 3.69
CA MET A 125 19.20 8.45 3.51
C MET A 125 20.11 9.30 4.42
N ALA A 126 20.29 8.89 5.68
CA ALA A 126 21.19 9.58 6.62
C ALA A 126 22.64 9.59 6.14
N LYS A 127 23.08 8.48 5.52
CA LYS A 127 24.41 8.37 4.90
C LYS A 127 24.52 9.10 3.56
N ARG A 128 23.43 9.69 3.04
CA ARG A 128 23.33 10.28 1.70
C ARG A 128 23.61 9.32 0.55
N SER A 129 23.62 8.00 0.81
CA SER A 129 23.68 6.95 -0.23
C SER A 129 22.42 6.96 -1.10
N ILE A 130 21.28 7.42 -0.54
CA ILE A 130 20.04 7.66 -1.28
C ILE A 130 19.58 9.06 -0.91
N THR A 131 19.26 9.87 -1.92
CA THR A 131 18.77 11.25 -1.69
C THR A 131 17.32 11.43 -2.12
N THR A 132 16.79 10.52 -2.93
CA THR A 132 15.43 10.62 -3.48
C THR A 132 14.72 9.28 -3.33
N VAL A 133 13.56 9.33 -2.66
CA VAL A 133 12.60 8.23 -2.58
C VAL A 133 11.29 8.73 -3.18
N LEU A 134 10.82 8.05 -4.21
CA LEU A 134 9.50 8.22 -4.79
C LEU A 134 8.62 7.08 -4.29
N THR A 135 7.37 7.36 -3.92
CA THR A 135 6.43 6.34 -3.49
C THR A 135 5.05 6.59 -4.07
N THR A 136 4.37 5.52 -4.48
CA THR A 136 2.95 5.55 -4.86
C THR A 136 2.03 5.20 -3.69
N ASN A 137 2.59 4.91 -2.52
CA ASN A 137 1.82 4.49 -1.36
C ASN A 137 1.18 5.71 -0.68
N PHE A 138 -0.03 5.51 -0.16
CA PHE A 138 -0.77 6.53 0.60
C PHE A 138 -0.58 6.40 2.12
N ASP A 139 0.30 5.50 2.56
CA ASP A 139 0.69 5.35 3.97
C ASP A 139 1.72 6.41 4.39
N ASP A 140 1.86 6.62 5.70
CA ASP A 140 2.79 7.58 6.28
C ASP A 140 4.06 6.92 6.85
N LEU A 141 4.37 5.67 6.50
CA LEU A 141 5.41 4.87 7.15
C LEU A 141 6.81 5.48 6.97
N VAL A 142 7.15 5.93 5.76
CA VAL A 142 8.42 6.64 5.50
C VAL A 142 8.53 7.88 6.39
N ALA A 143 7.47 8.69 6.43
CA ALA A 143 7.45 9.93 7.20
C ALA A 143 7.56 9.67 8.72
N ARG A 144 6.86 8.65 9.22
CA ARG A 144 6.92 8.21 10.62
C ARG A 144 8.32 7.75 11.00
N THR A 145 8.97 6.92 10.18
CA THR A 145 10.33 6.45 10.46
C THR A 145 11.34 7.60 10.46
N VAL A 146 11.20 8.56 9.53
CA VAL A 146 12.05 9.75 9.49
C VAL A 146 11.88 10.60 10.76
N LYS A 147 10.64 10.85 11.21
CA LYS A 147 10.37 11.63 12.42
C LYS A 147 10.98 11.02 13.69
N VAL A 148 10.97 9.71 13.79
CA VAL A 148 11.58 8.99 14.92
C VAL A 148 13.12 9.05 14.86
N SER A 149 13.69 9.16 13.66
CA SER A 149 15.13 9.30 13.48
C SER A 149 15.58 10.76 13.69
N ALA A 150 16.00 11.08 14.91
CA ALA A 150 16.50 12.41 15.32
C ALA A 150 17.74 12.92 14.53
N GLN A 151 18.28 12.11 13.61
CA GLN A 151 19.54 12.37 12.90
C GLN A 151 19.35 13.06 11.54
N LEU A 152 18.11 13.39 11.14
CA LEU A 152 17.81 13.74 9.75
C LEU A 152 17.02 15.05 9.62
N ALA A 153 17.70 16.09 9.10
CA ALA A 153 17.03 17.22 8.45
C ALA A 153 16.62 16.80 7.02
N ILE A 154 15.66 15.87 6.90
CA ILE A 154 15.12 15.48 5.60
C ILE A 154 14.04 16.48 5.20
N VAL A 155 14.25 17.15 4.07
CA VAL A 155 13.18 17.87 3.38
C VAL A 155 12.34 16.82 2.64
N MET A 156 11.31 16.33 3.32
CA MET A 156 10.31 15.47 2.68
C MET A 156 9.38 16.35 1.84
N ARG A 157 9.65 16.46 0.53
CA ARG A 157 8.70 17.06 -0.41
C ARG A 157 7.70 15.99 -0.86
N LEU A 158 6.58 15.92 -0.16
CA LEU A 158 5.40 15.22 -0.68
C LEU A 158 4.82 16.06 -1.81
N ARG A 159 4.99 15.63 -3.07
CA ARG A 159 4.20 16.12 -4.19
C ARG A 159 3.04 15.16 -4.40
N THR A 160 1.91 15.48 -3.78
CA THR A 160 0.63 14.86 -4.14
C THR A 160 0.12 15.56 -5.39
N TYR A 161 0.03 14.84 -6.51
CA TYR A 161 -0.70 15.34 -7.68
C TYR A 161 -2.21 15.20 -7.42
N PRO A 162 -3.02 16.23 -7.77
CA PRO A 162 -4.45 16.28 -7.53
C PRO A 162 -5.23 15.21 -8.30
#